data_AF-A0A0C2FTJ6-F1
#
_entry.id   AF-A0A0C2FTJ6-F1
#
_cell.length_a   1.000
_cell.length_b   1.000
_cell.length_c   1.000
_cell.angle_alpha   90.00
_cell.angle_beta   90.00
_cell.angle_gamma   90.00
#
_symmetry.space_group_name_H-M   'P 1'
#
loop_
_entity.id
_entity.type
_entity.pdbx_description
1 polymer ?
#
loop_
_entity_poly.entity_id
_entity_poly.type
_entity_poly.pdbx_seq_one_letter_code
_entity_poly.pdbx_strand_id
1 'polypeptide(L)'
;MVNKESGAKTLYDIIRAKIDAKTDDAELALSTVDPNEFNIRDLDPEVVEMYKEIGKVLSKYRSGKIPKAFKVIPKMVNWEQILYLTDPDSWSAAAMYQATRLFASNLNPRMCQRFYNLVLLPRLRDDIDEFKKLNFHLYQALCKAMYKPAAFFKGIILPLCESGTCTLREATIFSSVLAK
;
A
#
# COMPACT_ATOMS: atom_id res chain seq x y z
N MET A 1 -6.61 12.04 61.02
CA MET A 1 -5.17 12.00 60.68
C MET A 1 -5.03 12.31 59.21
N VAL A 2 -4.06 13.17 58.87
CA VAL A 2 -4.00 13.96 57.63
C VAL A 2 -3.59 13.15 56.40
N ASN A 3 -4.23 13.45 55.27
CA ASN A 3 -3.96 12.99 53.90
C ASN A 3 -2.54 13.31 53.40
N LYS A 4 -1.94 12.42 52.58
CA LYS A 4 -1.81 12.57 51.10
C LYS A 4 -0.54 11.89 50.56
N GLU A 5 -0.75 10.87 49.72
CA GLU A 5 0.23 10.27 48.81
C GLU A 5 0.66 11.25 47.72
N SER A 6 1.94 11.22 47.32
CA SER A 6 2.36 11.09 45.91
C SER A 6 3.88 11.20 45.82
N GLY A 7 4.57 10.07 45.60
CA GLY A 7 5.98 10.09 45.18
C GLY A 7 6.10 10.89 43.88
N ALA A 8 7.11 11.77 43.81
CA ALA A 8 7.33 12.63 42.66
C ALA A 8 7.49 11.78 41.39
N LYS A 9 6.57 11.94 40.43
CA LYS A 9 6.64 11.25 39.14
C LYS A 9 7.93 11.67 38.44
N THR A 10 8.76 10.70 38.08
CA THR A 10 10.02 11.02 37.41
C THR A 10 9.74 11.44 35.97
N LEU A 11 10.67 12.20 35.37
CA LEU A 11 10.57 12.58 33.96
C LEU A 11 10.44 11.34 33.05
N TYR A 12 11.06 10.23 33.44
CA TYR A 12 10.94 8.94 32.77
C TYR A 12 9.49 8.42 32.76
N ASP A 13 8.80 8.48 33.90
CA ASP A 13 7.40 8.04 34.01
C ASP A 13 6.47 8.91 33.17
N ILE A 14 6.74 10.22 33.12
CA ILE A 14 5.97 11.18 32.32
C ILE A 14 6.17 10.93 30.82
N ILE A 15 7.41 10.65 30.39
CA ILE A 15 7.72 10.37 28.98
C ILE A 15 7.12 9.03 28.56
N ARG A 16 7.27 7.98 29.38
CA ARG A 16 6.72 6.65 29.10
C ARG A 16 5.19 6.72 29.01
N ALA A 17 4.52 7.34 29.98
CA ALA A 17 3.07 7.52 29.95
C ALA A 17 2.59 8.30 28.72
N LYS A 18 3.37 9.27 28.22
CA LYS A 18 3.05 9.99 26.97
C LYS A 18 3.26 9.15 25.70
N ILE A 19 4.27 8.29 25.69
CA ILE A 19 4.51 7.37 24.56
C ILE A 19 3.42 6.31 24.54
N ASP A 20 3.09 5.74 25.69
CA ASP A 20 2.05 4.71 25.83
C ASP A 20 0.69 5.31 25.45
N ALA A 21 0.31 6.48 25.97
CA ALA A 21 -0.94 7.15 25.57
C ALA A 21 -1.02 7.45 24.07
N LYS A 22 0.08 7.87 23.42
CA LYS A 22 0.10 8.07 21.96
C LYS A 22 0.05 6.78 21.16
N THR A 23 0.60 5.70 21.70
CA THR A 23 0.62 4.38 21.06
C THR A 23 -0.76 3.75 21.19
N ASP A 24 -1.38 3.85 22.36
CA ASP A 24 -2.74 3.43 22.65
C ASP A 24 -3.75 4.24 21.83
N ASP A 25 -3.60 5.56 21.69
CA ASP A 25 -4.46 6.36 20.80
C ASP A 25 -4.31 5.92 19.33
N ALA A 26 -3.11 5.54 18.90
CA ALA A 26 -2.86 5.04 17.55
C ALA A 26 -3.41 3.62 17.34
N GLU A 27 -3.33 2.75 18.35
CA GLU A 27 -3.89 1.40 18.34
C GLU A 27 -5.42 1.40 18.50
N LEU A 28 -5.97 2.32 19.29
CA LEU A 28 -7.41 2.56 19.44
C LEU A 28 -7.98 3.09 18.13
N ALA A 29 -7.33 4.07 17.51
CA ALA A 29 -7.66 4.54 16.17
C ALA A 29 -7.43 3.48 15.06
N LEU A 30 -6.79 2.35 15.36
CA LEU A 30 -6.65 1.20 14.46
C LEU A 30 -7.65 0.07 14.75
N SER A 31 -8.19 0.01 15.98
CA SER A 31 -9.05 -1.06 16.49
C SER A 31 -10.53 -0.68 16.54
N THR A 32 -10.88 0.61 16.58
CA THR A 32 -12.26 1.10 16.47
C THR A 32 -12.73 1.29 15.03
N VAL A 33 -11.88 1.01 14.04
CA VAL A 33 -12.23 1.16 12.62
C VAL A 33 -12.56 -0.21 12.06
N ASP A 34 -13.83 -0.41 11.70
CA ASP A 34 -14.24 -1.56 10.93
C ASP A 34 -13.39 -1.62 9.64
N PRO A 35 -12.67 -2.72 9.36
CA PRO A 35 -11.81 -2.86 8.18
C PRO A 35 -12.55 -2.74 6.83
N ASN A 36 -13.88 -2.79 6.87
CA ASN A 36 -14.78 -2.60 5.72
C ASN A 36 -15.42 -1.21 5.65
N GLU A 37 -15.20 -0.33 6.61
CA GLU A 37 -15.67 1.05 6.51
C GLU A 37 -14.73 1.81 5.59
N PHE A 38 -15.14 1.95 4.32
CA PHE A 38 -14.56 2.94 3.43
C PHE A 38 -14.67 4.30 4.13
N ASN A 39 -13.58 4.75 4.77
CA ASN A 39 -13.44 6.10 5.30
C ASN A 39 -13.33 7.06 4.11
N ILE A 40 -14.43 7.23 3.37
CA ILE A 40 -14.59 8.25 2.36
C ILE A 40 -14.70 9.55 3.14
N ARG A 41 -13.55 10.22 3.28
CA ARG A 41 -13.52 11.56 3.85
C ARG A 41 -13.88 12.54 2.76
N ASP A 42 -14.61 13.58 3.12
CA ASP A 42 -14.76 14.72 2.24
C ASP A 42 -13.37 15.33 2.02
N LEU A 43 -12.94 15.29 0.76
CA LEU A 43 -11.67 15.84 0.32
C LEU A 43 -11.91 17.23 -0.26
N ASP A 44 -10.99 18.13 0.05
CA ASP A 44 -10.94 19.45 -0.58
C ASP A 44 -10.88 19.27 -2.12
N PRO A 45 -11.74 19.96 -2.90
CA PRO A 45 -11.71 19.91 -4.36
C PRO A 45 -10.32 20.14 -4.97
N GLU A 46 -9.50 21.02 -4.38
CA GLU A 46 -8.13 21.29 -4.88
C GLU A 46 -7.22 20.06 -4.72
N VAL A 47 -7.36 19.33 -3.61
CA VAL A 47 -6.61 18.09 -3.37
C VAL A 47 -7.03 17.03 -4.38
N VAL A 48 -8.33 16.94 -4.68
CA VAL A 48 -8.86 16.01 -5.68
C VAL A 48 -8.28 16.31 -7.06
N GLU A 49 -8.30 17.57 -7.50
CA GLU A 49 -7.74 17.98 -8.79
C GLU A 49 -6.24 17.71 -8.87
N MET A 50 -5.49 18.04 -7.81
CA MET A 50 -4.05 17.78 -7.76
C MET A 50 -3.72 16.30 -7.95
N TYR A 51 -4.43 15.39 -7.27
CA TYR A 51 -4.18 13.95 -7.40
C TYR A 51 -4.60 13.37 -8.76
N LYS A 52 -5.65 13.92 -9.38
CA LYS A 52 -6.01 13.58 -10.77
C LYS A 52 -4.91 13.99 -11.75
N GLU A 53 -4.32 15.17 -11.60
CA GLU A 53 -3.18 15.61 -12.42
C GLU A 53 -1.95 14.71 -12.22
N ILE A 54 -1.70 14.26 -10.99
CA ILE A 54 -0.65 13.28 -10.72
C ILE A 54 -0.90 11.96 -11.47
N GLY A 55 -2.14 11.49 -11.52
CA GLY A 55 -2.52 10.31 -12.31
C GLY A 55 -2.15 10.46 -13.79
N LYS A 56 -2.43 11.63 -14.40
CA LYS A 56 -2.03 11.94 -15.78
C LYS A 56 -0.52 11.90 -15.96
N VAL A 57 0.26 12.36 -14.99
CA VAL A 57 1.73 12.26 -15.04
C VAL A 57 2.20 10.80 -14.96
N LEU A 58 1.58 9.99 -14.09
CA LEU A 58 1.92 8.57 -13.92
C LEU A 58 1.58 7.71 -15.15
N SER A 59 0.53 8.06 -15.89
CA SER A 59 0.20 7.39 -17.16
C SER A 59 1.32 7.50 -18.21
N LYS A 60 2.02 8.64 -18.23
CA LYS A 60 3.11 8.93 -19.19
C LYS A 60 4.50 8.67 -18.62
N TYR A 61 4.60 8.30 -17.35
CA TYR A 61 5.88 8.14 -16.67
C TYR A 61 6.73 7.04 -17.33
N ARG A 62 8.05 7.29 -17.39
CA ARG A 62 9.05 6.35 -17.91
C ARG A 62 10.25 6.24 -16.99
N SER A 63 10.79 7.38 -16.57
CA SER A 63 11.98 7.46 -15.71
C SER A 63 12.00 8.77 -14.92
N GLY A 64 12.95 8.88 -14.00
CA GLY A 64 13.16 10.10 -13.20
C GLY A 64 12.57 10.03 -11.80
N LYS A 65 12.25 11.20 -11.25
CA LYS A 65 11.72 11.32 -9.88
C LYS A 65 10.20 11.26 -9.93
N ILE A 66 9.60 10.38 -9.12
CA ILE A 66 8.16 10.42 -8.86
C ILE A 66 7.77 11.74 -8.16
N PRO A 67 6.61 12.34 -8.49
CA PRO A 67 6.07 13.51 -7.79
C PRO A 67 6.08 13.37 -6.26
N LYS A 68 6.46 14.45 -5.56
CA LYS A 68 6.55 14.46 -4.09
C LYS A 68 5.21 14.15 -3.43
N ALA A 69 4.11 14.66 -3.98
CA ALA A 69 2.75 14.42 -3.51
C ALA A 69 2.33 12.94 -3.60
N PHE A 70 2.87 12.18 -4.55
CA PHE A 70 2.64 10.74 -4.61
C PHE A 70 3.43 9.99 -3.53
N LYS A 71 4.67 10.43 -3.24
CA LYS A 71 5.54 9.80 -2.22
C LYS A 71 4.98 9.83 -0.80
N VAL A 72 4.08 10.76 -0.51
CA VAL A 72 3.47 10.92 0.82
C VAL A 72 2.22 10.06 1.01
N ILE A 73 1.63 9.51 -0.06
CA ILE A 73 0.41 8.69 0.00
C ILE A 73 0.50 7.56 1.04
N PRO A 74 1.58 6.76 1.12
CA PRO A 74 1.66 5.66 2.09
C PRO A 74 1.60 6.08 3.57
N LYS A 75 1.78 7.38 3.87
CA LYS A 75 1.73 7.90 5.24
C LYS A 75 0.35 8.46 5.61
N MET A 76 -0.57 8.51 4.66
CA MET A 76 -1.91 9.04 4.87
C MET A 76 -2.83 7.98 5.45
N VAL A 77 -3.76 8.39 6.32
CA VAL A 77 -4.76 7.48 6.90
C VAL A 77 -5.72 6.98 5.81
N ASN A 78 -6.14 7.86 4.90
CA ASN A 78 -7.02 7.58 3.77
C ASN A 78 -6.25 7.32 2.47
N TRP A 79 -5.10 6.64 2.55
CA TRP A 79 -4.23 6.41 1.39
C TRP A 79 -4.93 5.72 0.22
N GLU A 80 -5.89 4.83 0.46
CA GLU A 80 -6.64 4.12 -0.59
C GLU A 80 -7.50 5.07 -1.42
N GLN A 81 -8.23 5.97 -0.75
CA GLN A 81 -9.05 6.99 -1.40
C GLN A 81 -8.18 7.91 -2.26
N ILE A 82 -7.05 8.37 -1.71
CA ILE A 82 -6.10 9.24 -2.43
C ILE A 82 -5.46 8.51 -3.61
N LEU A 83 -5.11 7.23 -3.44
CA LEU A 83 -4.55 6.43 -4.52
C LEU A 83 -5.55 6.23 -5.67
N TYR A 84 -6.82 6.01 -5.34
CA TYR A 84 -7.87 5.85 -6.35
C TYR A 84 -8.01 7.07 -7.26
N LEU A 85 -7.86 8.28 -6.70
CA LEU A 85 -7.90 9.53 -7.49
C LEU A 85 -6.80 9.63 -8.56
N THR A 86 -5.71 8.89 -8.39
CA THR A 86 -4.60 8.87 -9.35
C THR A 86 -4.78 7.87 -10.49
N ASP A 87 -5.94 7.21 -10.57
CA ASP A 87 -6.33 6.26 -11.61
C ASP A 87 -5.25 5.17 -11.89
N PRO A 88 -5.04 4.22 -10.95
CA PRO A 88 -3.96 3.24 -11.03
C PRO A 88 -3.97 2.35 -12.27
N ASP A 89 -5.14 2.13 -12.87
CA ASP A 89 -5.31 1.31 -14.07
C ASP A 89 -4.63 1.96 -15.28
N SER A 90 -4.68 3.29 -15.36
CA SER A 90 -4.05 4.08 -16.43
C SER A 90 -2.53 4.22 -16.33
N TRP A 91 -1.91 3.79 -15.22
CA TRP A 91 -0.49 4.00 -14.99
C TRP A 91 0.37 3.26 -16.01
N SER A 92 1.55 3.82 -16.31
CA SER A 92 2.56 3.08 -17.06
C SER A 92 3.14 1.91 -16.24
N ALA A 93 3.66 0.89 -16.91
CA ALA A 93 4.35 -0.21 -16.25
C ALA A 93 5.55 0.29 -15.39
N ALA A 94 6.25 1.33 -15.84
CA ALA A 94 7.33 1.96 -15.09
C ALA A 94 6.84 2.67 -13.82
N ALA A 95 5.66 3.32 -13.87
CA ALA A 95 5.04 3.92 -12.69
C ALA A 95 4.63 2.85 -11.69
N MET A 96 4.01 1.75 -12.16
CA MET A 96 3.61 0.63 -11.31
C MET A 96 4.79 0.01 -10.55
N TYR A 97 5.94 -0.16 -11.20
CA TYR A 97 7.17 -0.60 -10.53
C TYR A 97 7.59 0.33 -9.40
N GLN A 98 7.64 1.63 -9.68
CA GLN A 98 8.10 2.59 -8.67
C GLN A 98 7.09 2.76 -7.54
N ALA A 99 5.78 2.72 -7.84
CA ALA A 99 4.72 2.67 -6.85
C ALA A 99 4.87 1.44 -5.97
N THR A 100 5.02 0.25 -6.56
CA THR A 100 5.20 -0.99 -5.79
C THR A 100 6.42 -0.92 -4.87
N ARG A 101 7.56 -0.41 -5.36
CA ARG A 101 8.75 -0.23 -4.53
C ARG A 101 8.53 0.74 -3.36
N LEU A 102 7.80 1.83 -3.60
CA LEU A 102 7.46 2.84 -2.59
C LEU A 102 6.51 2.26 -1.54
N PHE A 103 5.42 1.61 -1.97
CA PHE A 103 4.39 1.07 -1.08
C PHE A 103 4.93 -0.11 -0.28
N ALA A 104 5.67 -1.01 -0.91
CA ALA A 104 6.33 -2.14 -0.26
C ALA A 104 7.40 -1.74 0.77
N SER A 105 7.92 -0.50 0.75
CA SER A 105 8.87 -0.04 1.76
C SER A 105 8.23 0.77 2.89
N ASN A 106 7.14 1.48 2.61
CA ASN A 106 6.56 2.44 3.56
C ASN A 106 5.29 1.92 4.27
N LEU A 107 4.51 1.02 3.66
CA LEU A 107 3.29 0.50 4.27
C LEU A 107 3.55 -0.67 5.23
N ASN A 108 2.65 -0.84 6.20
CA ASN A 108 2.61 -2.05 7.02
C ASN A 108 2.15 -3.26 6.18
N PRO A 109 2.41 -4.52 6.61
CA PRO A 109 2.07 -5.71 5.83
C PRO A 109 0.59 -5.81 5.46
N ARG A 110 -0.32 -5.37 6.34
CA ARG A 110 -1.77 -5.41 6.11
C ARG A 110 -2.21 -4.45 5.00
N MET A 111 -1.69 -3.23 4.99
CA MET A 111 -1.97 -2.23 3.96
C MET A 111 -1.29 -2.62 2.63
N CYS A 112 -0.07 -3.15 2.67
CA CYS A 112 0.59 -3.73 1.48
C CYS A 112 -0.25 -4.84 0.84
N GLN A 113 -0.84 -5.73 1.64
CA GLN A 113 -1.71 -6.79 1.13
C GLN A 113 -2.88 -6.20 0.33
N ARG A 114 -3.50 -5.13 0.82
CA ARG A 114 -4.61 -4.44 0.12
C ARG A 114 -4.13 -3.81 -1.19
N PHE A 115 -3.00 -3.10 -1.19
CA PHE A 115 -2.41 -2.57 -2.42
C PHE A 115 -2.10 -3.67 -3.45
N TYR A 116 -1.55 -4.80 -2.99
CA TYR A 116 -1.23 -5.92 -3.88
C TYR A 116 -2.48 -6.55 -4.49
N ASN A 117 -3.52 -6.75 -3.69
CA ASN A 117 -4.76 -7.38 -4.16
C ASN A 117 -5.56 -6.44 -5.09
N LEU A 118 -5.71 -5.18 -4.71
CA LEU A 118 -6.60 -4.24 -5.42
C LEU A 118 -5.95 -3.56 -6.62
N VAL A 119 -4.62 -3.42 -6.66
CA VAL A 119 -3.93 -2.63 -7.69
C VAL A 119 -2.92 -3.48 -8.47
N LEU A 120 -2.00 -4.15 -7.77
CA LEU A 120 -0.90 -4.84 -8.44
C LEU A 120 -1.35 -6.13 -9.14
N LEU A 121 -2.13 -6.98 -8.45
CA LEU A 121 -2.56 -8.28 -8.98
C LEU A 121 -3.42 -8.15 -10.24
N PRO A 122 -4.49 -7.32 -10.28
CA PRO A 122 -5.30 -7.15 -11.50
C PRO A 122 -4.43 -6.71 -12.67
N ARG A 123 -3.58 -5.70 -12.45
CA ARG A 123 -2.68 -5.17 -13.49
C ARG A 123 -1.71 -6.22 -14.05
N LEU A 124 -1.21 -7.13 -13.20
CA LEU A 124 -0.34 -8.21 -13.65
C LEU A 124 -1.11 -9.22 -14.51
N ARG A 125 -2.33 -9.55 -14.13
CA ARG A 125 -3.18 -10.50 -14.86
C ARG A 125 -3.59 -9.94 -16.22
N ASP A 126 -3.96 -8.66 -16.27
CA ASP A 126 -4.35 -7.97 -17.50
C ASP A 126 -3.20 -7.97 -18.53
N ASP A 127 -1.98 -7.63 -18.11
CA ASP A 127 -0.80 -7.61 -18.99
C ASP A 127 -0.45 -9.01 -19.51
N ILE A 128 -0.59 -10.06 -18.67
CA ILE A 128 -0.37 -11.44 -19.07
C ILE A 128 -1.46 -11.92 -20.02
N ASP A 129 -2.72 -11.54 -19.80
CA ASP A 129 -3.79 -11.96 -20.68
C ASP A 129 -3.71 -11.26 -22.05
N GLU A 130 -3.40 -9.96 -22.08
CA GLU A 130 -3.29 -9.21 -23.33
C GLU A 130 -2.06 -9.61 -24.16
N PHE A 131 -0.87 -9.64 -23.55
CA PHE A 131 0.40 -9.82 -24.29
C PHE A 131 0.98 -11.23 -24.22
N LYS A 132 0.39 -12.14 -23.42
CA LYS A 132 0.87 -13.51 -23.14
C LYS A 132 2.31 -13.58 -22.59
N LYS A 133 2.85 -12.43 -22.19
CA LYS A 133 4.18 -12.19 -21.60
C LYS A 133 4.04 -11.04 -20.63
N LEU A 134 4.79 -11.07 -19.53
CA LEU A 134 4.77 -9.99 -18.56
C LEU A 134 5.80 -8.91 -18.91
N ASN A 135 5.40 -7.66 -18.87
CA ASN A 135 6.29 -6.50 -19.03
C ASN A 135 7.45 -6.54 -18.01
N PHE A 136 8.64 -6.14 -18.44
CA PHE A 136 9.84 -6.12 -17.59
C PHE A 136 9.65 -5.33 -16.28
N HIS A 137 9.04 -4.14 -16.33
CA HIS A 137 8.83 -3.34 -15.13
C HIS A 137 7.82 -3.97 -14.18
N LEU A 138 6.78 -4.62 -14.70
CA LEU A 138 5.81 -5.35 -13.90
C LEU A 138 6.43 -6.59 -13.24
N TYR A 139 7.30 -7.29 -13.95
CA TYR A 139 8.09 -8.38 -13.37
C TYR A 139 8.99 -7.87 -12.24
N GLN A 140 9.68 -6.74 -12.44
CA GLN A 140 10.46 -6.10 -11.37
C GLN A 140 9.57 -5.65 -10.19
N ALA A 141 8.35 -5.19 -10.45
CA ALA A 141 7.38 -4.84 -9.42
C ALA A 141 7.04 -6.06 -8.56
N LEU A 142 6.79 -7.21 -9.20
CA LEU A 142 6.52 -8.46 -8.54
C LEU A 142 7.70 -8.91 -7.66
N CYS A 143 8.94 -8.84 -8.17
CA CYS A 143 10.14 -9.10 -7.36
C CYS A 143 10.27 -8.15 -6.16
N LYS A 144 9.85 -6.88 -6.29
CA LYS A 144 9.86 -5.94 -5.15
C LYS A 144 8.74 -6.22 -4.16
N ALA A 145 7.59 -6.71 -4.61
CA ALA A 145 6.49 -7.08 -3.74
C ALA A 145 6.88 -8.21 -2.76
N MET A 146 7.75 -9.14 -3.20
CA MET A 146 8.27 -10.25 -2.37
C MET A 146 9.04 -9.82 -1.12
N TYR A 147 9.60 -8.60 -1.07
CA TYR A 147 10.32 -8.11 0.11
C TYR A 147 9.42 -8.00 1.35
N LYS A 148 8.08 -8.09 1.18
CA LYS A 148 7.11 -8.30 2.26
C LYS A 148 6.36 -9.62 2.04
N PRO A 149 6.92 -10.78 2.47
CA PRO A 149 6.39 -12.10 2.13
C PRO A 149 4.96 -12.32 2.61
N ALA A 150 4.64 -11.91 3.85
CA ALA A 150 3.29 -12.07 4.40
C ALA A 150 2.21 -11.35 3.56
N ALA A 151 2.52 -10.15 3.07
CA ALA A 151 1.63 -9.39 2.19
C ALA A 151 1.57 -10.00 0.79
N PHE A 152 2.71 -10.47 0.27
CA PHE A 152 2.81 -11.11 -1.04
C PHE A 152 1.95 -12.38 -1.14
N PHE A 153 2.07 -13.30 -0.18
CA PHE A 153 1.28 -14.53 -0.21
C PHE A 153 -0.21 -14.26 -0.07
N LYS A 154 -0.60 -13.43 0.90
CA LYS A 154 -2.04 -13.12 1.16
C LYS A 154 -2.67 -12.19 0.13
N GLY A 155 -1.87 -11.38 -0.57
CA GLY A 155 -2.35 -10.36 -1.50
C GLY A 155 -2.21 -10.73 -2.97
N ILE A 156 -1.34 -11.68 -3.30
CA ILE A 156 -1.06 -12.09 -4.69
C ILE A 156 -1.29 -13.60 -4.86
N ILE A 157 -0.52 -14.44 -4.18
CA ILE A 157 -0.48 -15.89 -4.47
C ILE A 157 -1.78 -16.60 -4.08
N LEU A 158 -2.25 -16.42 -2.83
CA LEU A 158 -3.47 -17.08 -2.36
C LEU A 158 -4.70 -16.61 -3.17
N PRO A 159 -4.93 -15.29 -3.38
CA PRO A 159 -6.03 -14.85 -4.24
C PRO A 159 -5.94 -15.37 -5.67
N LEU A 160 -4.73 -15.44 -6.24
CA LEU A 160 -4.54 -16.00 -7.58
C LEU A 160 -4.94 -17.48 -7.63
N CYS A 161 -4.49 -18.29 -6.67
CA CYS A 161 -4.83 -19.72 -6.57
C CYS A 161 -6.31 -19.97 -6.28
N GLU A 162 -6.92 -19.17 -5.40
CA GLU A 162 -8.32 -19.29 -4.99
C GLU A 162 -9.30 -18.79 -6.06
N SER A 163 -8.84 -17.92 -6.99
CA SER A 163 -9.71 -17.35 -8.03
C SER A 163 -10.28 -18.36 -9.03
N GLY A 164 -9.73 -19.58 -9.11
CA GLY A 164 -10.13 -20.62 -10.06
C GLY A 164 -9.86 -20.30 -11.54
N THR A 165 -9.34 -19.11 -11.85
CA THR A 165 -9.05 -18.61 -13.21
C THR A 165 -7.56 -18.51 -13.49
N CYS A 166 -6.71 -18.99 -12.58
CA CYS A 166 -5.26 -18.99 -12.73
C CYS A 166 -4.83 -19.90 -13.89
N THR A 167 -4.18 -19.32 -14.89
CA THR A 167 -3.67 -20.03 -16.06
C THR A 167 -2.28 -20.61 -15.81
N LEU A 168 -1.90 -21.63 -16.59
CA LEU A 168 -0.53 -22.19 -16.56
C LEU A 168 0.55 -21.12 -16.82
N ARG A 169 0.21 -20.12 -17.66
CA ARG A 169 1.13 -19.05 -18.04
C ARG A 169 1.38 -18.10 -16.87
N GLU A 170 0.31 -17.67 -16.18
CA GLU A 170 0.41 -16.91 -14.94
C GLU A 170 1.24 -17.70 -13.92
N ALA A 171 0.85 -18.94 -13.62
CA ALA A 171 1.53 -19.78 -12.64
C ALA A 171 3.04 -19.91 -12.89
N THR A 172 3.45 -20.10 -14.14
CA THR A 172 4.87 -20.19 -14.53
C THR A 172 5.62 -18.88 -14.26
N ILE A 173 4.99 -17.72 -14.49
CA ILE A 173 5.61 -16.41 -14.27
C ILE A 173 5.74 -16.15 -12.77
N PHE A 174 4.67 -16.35 -12.00
CA PHE A 174 4.70 -16.14 -10.54
C PHE A 174 5.65 -17.12 -9.83
N SER A 175 5.71 -18.38 -10.26
CA SER A 175 6.65 -19.37 -9.70
C SER A 175 8.11 -19.01 -10.00
N SER A 176 8.40 -18.43 -11.17
CA SER A 176 9.76 -17.98 -11.51
C SER A 176 10.28 -16.88 -10.59
N VAL A 177 9.37 -16.09 -10.01
CA VAL A 177 9.71 -15.03 -9.07
C VAL A 177 9.91 -15.59 -7.66
N LEU A 178 9.08 -16.56 -7.25
CA LEU A 178 9.25 -17.29 -5.99
C LEU A 178 10.55 -18.11 -5.90
N ALA A 179 11.04 -18.62 -7.03
CA ALA A 179 12.25 -19.43 -7.08
C ALA A 179 13.56 -18.59 -7.06
N LYS A 180 13.46 -17.25 -7.12
CA LYS A 180 14.60 -16.33 -7.05
C LYS A 180 14.75 -15.73 -5.66
#